data_AF-A0A9D8I7V2-F1
#
_entry.id   AF-A0A9D8I7V2-F1
#
_cell.length_a   1.000
_cell.length_b   1.000
_cell.length_c   1.000
_cell.angle_alpha   90.00
_cell.angle_beta   90.00
_cell.angle_gamma   90.00
#
_symmetry.space_group_name_H-M   'P 1'
#
loop_
_entity.id
_entity.type
_entity.pdbx_description
1 polymer ?
#
loop_
_entity_poly.entity_id
_entity_poly.type
_entity_poly.pdbx_seq_one_letter_code
_entity_poly.pdbx_strand_id
1 'polypeptide(L)'
;MEPATPNPRRAPLAESLRSLPEVTAPAQVASRVLAEVEARRSLDTKLRALPPLHAPDSLAAGVLAAIERRQRPAWWQQSWFLWPAAARAASAPLAVAVLAVVGWLAAGALQSATAGTTGTAGWFAQTSAGEFLAVLARALAAIARSDFALILFAGGMLLSTVYVSALTLGALCWRLARLRR
;
A
#
# COMPACT_ATOMS: atom_id res chain seq x y z
N MET A 1 16.36 16.67 60.48
CA MET A 1 15.92 15.26 60.48
C MET A 1 14.46 15.27 60.09
N GLU A 2 14.17 14.95 58.84
CA GLU A 2 12.83 15.05 58.23
C GLU A 2 12.48 13.68 57.63
N PRO A 3 11.37 13.05 58.02
CA PRO A 3 11.04 11.70 57.57
C PRO A 3 10.50 11.69 56.14
N ALA A 4 11.13 10.88 55.28
CA ALA A 4 10.75 10.71 53.88
C ALA A 4 9.33 10.11 53.74
N THR A 5 8.46 10.83 53.05
CA THR A 5 7.09 10.40 52.73
C THR A 5 7.08 9.30 51.64
N PRO A 6 6.29 8.23 51.80
CA PRO A 6 6.23 7.14 50.83
C PRO A 6 5.48 7.56 49.55
N ASN A 7 6.13 7.34 48.42
CA ASN A 7 5.68 7.71 47.08
C ASN A 7 4.48 6.87 46.60
N PRO A 8 3.28 7.47 46.36
CA PRO A 8 2.05 6.74 46.04
C PRO A 8 1.98 6.18 44.61
N ARG A 9 2.97 6.43 43.75
CA ARG A 9 2.92 6.00 42.34
C ARG A 9 3.24 4.53 42.07
N ARG A 10 3.71 3.76 43.06
CA ARG A 10 4.14 2.35 42.84
C ARG A 10 3.05 1.30 43.11
N ALA A 11 1.89 1.68 43.63
CA ALA A 11 0.85 0.72 44.04
C ALA A 11 -0.03 0.13 42.91
N PRO A 12 -0.43 0.82 41.83
CA PRO A 12 -1.49 0.28 40.96
C PRO A 12 -1.02 -0.68 39.84
N LEU A 13 0.28 -0.80 39.59
CA LEU A 13 0.79 -1.69 38.53
C LEU A 13 0.80 -3.17 38.94
N ALA A 14 0.99 -3.47 40.24
CA ALA A 14 0.98 -4.83 40.75
C ALA A 14 -0.44 -5.45 40.71
N GLU A 15 -1.48 -4.63 40.92
CA GLU A 15 -2.89 -5.03 40.85
C GLU A 15 -3.31 -5.29 39.39
N SER A 16 -2.85 -4.45 38.46
CA SER A 16 -3.20 -4.55 37.03
C SER A 16 -2.60 -5.78 36.34
N LEU A 17 -1.45 -6.28 36.82
CA LEU A 17 -0.87 -7.54 36.35
C LEU A 17 -1.58 -8.77 36.91
N ARG A 18 -2.31 -8.63 38.02
CA ARG A 18 -3.04 -9.71 38.68
C ARG A 18 -4.45 -9.93 38.11
N SER A 19 -4.99 -8.95 37.38
CA SER A 19 -6.30 -8.99 36.72
C SER A 19 -6.25 -9.31 35.23
N LEU A 20 -5.06 -9.50 34.65
CA LEU A 20 -4.95 -10.07 33.31
C LEU A 20 -5.48 -11.51 33.40
N PRO A 21 -6.47 -11.89 32.56
CA PRO A 21 -6.96 -13.26 32.52
C PRO A 21 -5.74 -14.15 32.30
N GLU A 22 -5.50 -15.07 33.23
CA GLU A 22 -4.53 -16.12 33.08
C GLU A 22 -4.82 -16.78 31.73
N VAL A 23 -3.99 -16.50 30.73
CA VAL A 23 -4.19 -16.99 29.37
C VAL A 23 -3.86 -18.48 29.44
N THR A 24 -4.84 -19.27 29.85
CA THR A 24 -4.81 -20.73 29.93
C THR A 24 -4.86 -21.30 28.51
N ALA A 25 -3.83 -21.01 27.72
CA ALA A 25 -3.63 -21.61 26.41
C ALA A 25 -2.20 -22.15 26.16
N PRO A 26 -1.45 -22.73 27.13
CA PRO A 26 -0.14 -23.29 26.79
C PRO A 26 -0.19 -24.74 26.27
N ALA A 27 -1.11 -25.60 26.74
CA ALA A 27 -1.00 -27.04 26.48
C ALA A 27 -1.36 -27.44 25.04
N GLN A 28 -2.46 -26.91 24.49
CA GLN A 28 -2.91 -27.26 23.13
C GLN A 28 -2.08 -26.59 22.02
N VAL A 29 -1.55 -25.40 22.28
CA VAL A 29 -0.69 -24.71 21.31
C VAL A 29 0.69 -25.37 21.27
N ALA A 30 1.25 -25.70 22.45
CA ALA A 30 2.51 -26.42 22.52
C ALA A 30 2.44 -27.80 21.84
N SER A 31 1.35 -28.54 22.02
CA SER A 31 1.19 -29.86 21.36
C SER A 31 1.07 -29.75 19.83
N ARG A 32 0.41 -28.71 19.31
CA ARG A 32 0.34 -28.45 17.85
C ARG A 32 1.70 -28.09 17.27
N VAL A 33 2.46 -27.23 17.95
CA VAL A 33 3.81 -26.85 17.49
C VAL A 33 4.75 -28.05 17.52
N LEU A 34 4.69 -28.89 18.56
CA LEU A 34 5.48 -30.11 18.65
C LEU A 34 5.12 -31.11 17.53
N ALA A 35 3.83 -31.29 17.25
CA ALA A 35 3.37 -32.14 16.15
C ALA A 35 3.84 -31.62 14.78
N GLU A 36 3.83 -30.29 14.56
CA GLU A 36 4.38 -29.69 13.33
C GLU A 36 5.90 -29.89 13.21
N VAL A 37 6.63 -29.76 14.32
CA VAL A 37 8.09 -29.97 14.34
C VAL A 37 8.43 -31.43 14.09
N GLU A 38 7.69 -32.37 14.67
CA GLU A 38 7.88 -33.81 14.46
C GLU A 38 7.53 -34.23 13.03
N ALA A 39 6.43 -33.70 12.48
CA ALA A 39 6.08 -33.87 11.08
C ALA A 39 7.20 -33.37 10.15
N ARG A 40 7.71 -32.15 10.38
CA ARG A 40 8.83 -31.57 9.60
C ARG A 40 10.10 -32.42 9.70
N ARG A 41 10.46 -32.91 10.89
CA ARG A 41 11.62 -33.78 11.09
C ARG A 41 11.48 -35.10 10.35
N SER A 42 10.30 -35.73 10.42
CA SER A 42 10.05 -36.98 9.68
C SER A 42 10.14 -36.78 8.16
N LEU A 43 9.71 -35.61 7.68
CA LEU A 43 9.79 -35.21 6.28
C LEU A 43 11.24 -34.96 5.85
N ASP A 44 12.01 -34.24 6.67
CA ASP A 44 13.42 -33.95 6.39
C ASP A 44 14.26 -35.25 6.34
N THR A 45 14.03 -36.19 7.26
CA THR A 45 14.67 -37.52 7.24
C THR A 45 14.28 -38.30 5.99
N LYS A 46 12.99 -38.30 5.61
CA LYS A 46 12.52 -38.95 4.39
C LYS A 46 13.13 -38.33 3.14
N LEU A 47 13.22 -36.99 3.07
CA LEU A 47 13.80 -36.27 1.93
C LEU A 47 15.31 -36.53 1.78
N ARG A 48 16.05 -36.59 2.90
CA ARG A 48 17.48 -36.93 2.90
C ARG A 48 17.77 -38.39 2.59
N ALA A 49 16.79 -39.28 2.80
CA ALA A 49 16.89 -40.68 2.44
C ALA A 49 16.62 -40.94 0.94
N LEU A 50 16.20 -39.93 0.16
CA LEU A 50 16.14 -40.10 -1.29
C LEU A 50 17.56 -40.26 -1.84
N PRO A 51 17.79 -41.23 -2.75
CA PRO A 51 19.06 -41.35 -3.44
C PRO A 51 19.34 -40.04 -4.18
N PRO A 52 20.61 -39.62 -4.32
CA PRO A 52 20.96 -38.41 -5.04
C PRO A 52 20.46 -38.56 -6.48
N LEU A 53 19.38 -37.85 -6.82
CA LEU A 53 18.93 -37.75 -8.20
C LEU A 53 20.00 -36.95 -8.95
N HIS A 54 20.57 -37.57 -9.98
CA HIS A 54 21.41 -36.86 -10.93
C HIS A 54 20.58 -35.74 -11.56
N ALA A 55 20.90 -34.50 -11.21
CA ALA A 55 20.29 -33.35 -11.85
C ALA A 55 20.76 -33.35 -13.32
N PRO A 56 19.83 -33.26 -14.29
CA PRO A 56 20.22 -33.19 -15.71
C PRO A 56 21.05 -31.93 -15.94
N ASP A 57 22.11 -32.05 -16.75
CA ASP A 57 23.07 -30.95 -17.00
C ASP A 57 22.41 -29.68 -17.57
N SER A 58 21.24 -29.83 -18.19
CA SER A 58 20.42 -28.73 -18.70
C SER A 58 19.74 -27.89 -17.62
N LEU A 59 19.65 -28.39 -16.37
CA LEU A 59 18.97 -27.71 -15.27
C LEU A 59 19.75 -26.50 -14.78
N ALA A 60 21.08 -26.60 -14.71
CA ALA A 60 21.94 -25.46 -14.36
C ALA A 60 21.79 -24.32 -15.38
N ALA A 61 21.83 -24.64 -16.67
CA ALA A 61 21.62 -23.67 -17.74
C ALA A 61 20.21 -23.07 -17.72
N GLY A 62 19.18 -23.89 -17.47
CA GLY A 62 17.79 -23.44 -17.36
C GLY A 62 17.55 -22.51 -16.17
N VAL A 63 18.13 -22.83 -15.01
CA VAL A 63 18.04 -22.00 -13.81
C VAL A 63 18.78 -20.68 -14.01
N LEU A 64 19.99 -20.69 -14.59
CA LEU A 64 20.71 -19.45 -14.91
C LEU A 64 19.90 -18.56 -15.87
N ALA A 65 19.34 -19.13 -16.94
CA ALA A 65 18.52 -18.39 -17.88
C ALA A 65 17.23 -17.83 -17.25
N ALA A 66 16.63 -18.57 -16.32
CA ALA A 66 15.47 -18.10 -15.56
C ALA A 66 15.82 -16.97 -14.58
N ILE A 67 16.99 -17.02 -13.95
CA ILE A 67 17.50 -15.96 -13.08
C ILE A 67 17.81 -14.71 -13.90
N GLU A 68 18.50 -14.84 -15.02
CA GLU A 68 18.82 -13.74 -15.95
C GLU A 68 17.54 -13.03 -16.42
N ARG A 69 16.49 -13.79 -16.74
CA ARG A 69 15.16 -13.26 -17.09
C ARG A 69 14.49 -12.50 -15.93
N ARG A 70 14.70 -12.94 -14.69
CA ARG A 70 14.18 -12.24 -13.49
C ARG A 70 15.00 -11.01 -13.13
N GLN A 71 16.29 -10.99 -13.46
CA GLN A 71 17.20 -9.87 -13.18
C GLN A 71 17.04 -8.69 -14.15
N ARG A 72 16.30 -8.86 -15.25
CA ARG A 72 15.89 -7.73 -16.10
C ARG A 72 14.51 -7.26 -15.63
N PRO A 73 14.43 -6.35 -14.64
CA PRO A 73 13.16 -5.77 -14.25
C PRO A 73 12.54 -5.14 -15.48
N ALA A 74 11.27 -5.47 -15.71
CA ALA A 74 10.52 -4.86 -16.78
C ALA A 74 10.57 -3.33 -16.64
N TRP A 75 10.55 -2.61 -17.76
CA TRP A 75 10.79 -1.16 -17.78
C TRP A 75 9.89 -0.37 -16.80
N TRP A 76 8.67 -0.84 -16.53
CA TRP A 76 7.74 -0.21 -15.57
C TRP A 76 8.15 -0.38 -14.09
N GLN A 77 9.03 -1.34 -13.77
CA GLN A 77 9.57 -1.54 -12.42
C GLN A 77 10.85 -0.73 -12.17
N GLN A 78 11.43 -0.15 -13.22
CA GLN A 78 12.65 0.67 -13.12
C GLN A 78 12.29 2.11 -12.73
N SER A 79 13.28 2.86 -12.23
CA SER A 79 13.08 4.28 -11.92
C SER A 79 12.67 5.05 -13.18
N TRP A 80 11.84 6.08 -13.01
CA TRP A 80 11.28 6.87 -14.12
C TRP A 80 12.37 7.45 -15.06
N PHE A 81 13.54 7.75 -14.51
CA PHE A 81 14.72 8.23 -15.25
C PHE A 81 15.40 7.18 -16.14
N LEU A 82 15.06 5.90 -16.01
CA LEU A 82 15.56 4.81 -16.84
C LEU A 82 14.53 4.36 -17.89
N TRP A 83 13.32 4.93 -17.89
CA TRP A 83 12.29 4.55 -18.83
C TRP A 83 12.65 4.94 -20.27
N PRO A 84 12.19 4.16 -21.28
CA PRO A 84 12.32 4.52 -22.68
C PRO A 84 11.68 5.90 -22.97
N ALA A 85 12.29 6.66 -23.87
CA ALA A 85 11.96 8.07 -24.10
C ALA A 85 10.47 8.31 -24.40
N ALA A 86 9.84 7.41 -25.18
CA ALA A 86 8.41 7.48 -25.47
C ALA A 86 7.53 7.34 -24.21
N ALA A 87 7.86 6.41 -23.32
CA ALA A 87 7.12 6.23 -22.07
C ALA A 87 7.33 7.41 -21.11
N ARG A 88 8.54 7.97 -21.07
CA ARG A 88 8.84 9.17 -20.28
C ARG A 88 8.04 10.38 -20.79
N ALA A 89 8.05 10.61 -22.10
CA ALA A 89 7.32 11.71 -22.73
C ALA A 89 5.80 11.56 -22.56
N ALA A 90 5.26 10.35 -22.56
CA ALA A 90 3.84 10.10 -22.33
C ALA A 90 3.42 10.23 -20.86
N SER A 91 4.33 9.92 -19.93
CA SER A 91 3.99 9.88 -18.49
C SER A 91 3.70 11.26 -17.89
N ALA A 92 4.39 12.31 -18.33
CA ALA A 92 4.15 13.68 -17.84
C ALA A 92 2.75 14.22 -18.20
N PRO A 93 2.31 14.21 -19.48
CA PRO A 93 0.96 14.65 -19.82
C PRO A 93 -0.11 13.72 -19.25
N LEU A 94 0.16 12.41 -19.12
CA LEU A 94 -0.75 11.48 -18.47
C LEU A 94 -0.95 11.84 -16.99
N ALA A 95 0.14 12.13 -16.26
CA ALA A 95 0.05 12.57 -14.86
C ALA A 95 -0.74 13.87 -14.75
N VAL A 96 -0.46 14.87 -15.60
CA VAL A 96 -1.22 16.13 -15.63
C VAL A 96 -2.70 15.90 -15.92
N ALA A 97 -3.04 15.03 -16.87
CA ALA A 97 -4.42 14.70 -17.20
C ALA A 97 -5.13 14.05 -16.00
N VAL A 98 -4.48 13.10 -15.32
CA VAL A 98 -5.03 12.47 -14.10
C VAL A 98 -5.23 13.51 -13.00
N LEU A 99 -4.25 14.39 -12.76
CA LEU A 99 -4.37 15.46 -11.77
C LEU A 99 -5.52 16.43 -12.11
N ALA A 100 -5.68 16.78 -13.38
CA ALA A 100 -6.77 17.63 -13.85
C ALA A 100 -8.14 16.97 -13.66
N VAL A 101 -8.26 15.67 -13.97
CA VAL A 101 -9.50 14.89 -13.75
C VAL A 101 -9.82 14.83 -12.26
N VAL A 102 -8.84 14.50 -11.41
CA VAL A 102 -9.04 14.42 -9.96
C VAL A 102 -9.42 15.77 -9.38
N GLY A 103 -8.74 16.85 -9.79
CA GLY A 103 -9.07 18.22 -9.38
C GLY A 103 -10.47 18.63 -9.83
N TRP A 104 -10.87 18.26 -11.04
CA TRP A 104 -12.20 18.53 -11.56
C TRP A 104 -13.28 17.77 -10.78
N LEU A 105 -13.07 16.47 -10.50
CA LEU A 105 -13.96 15.66 -9.66
C LEU A 105 -14.08 16.21 -8.23
N ALA A 106 -12.96 16.63 -7.63
CA ALA A 106 -12.93 17.21 -6.29
C ALA A 106 -13.67 18.56 -6.23
N ALA A 107 -13.49 19.42 -7.24
CA ALA A 107 -14.21 20.68 -7.34
C ALA A 107 -15.72 20.45 -7.48
N GLY A 108 -16.13 19.53 -8.35
CA GLY A 108 -17.52 19.16 -8.53
C GLY A 108 -18.15 18.56 -7.26
N ALA A 109 -17.41 17.73 -6.53
CA ALA A 109 -17.86 17.18 -5.24
C ALA A 109 -18.09 18.29 -4.20
N LEU A 110 -17.16 19.25 -4.09
CA LEU A 110 -17.28 20.37 -3.15
C LEU A 110 -18.46 21.30 -3.49
N GLN A 111 -18.73 21.51 -4.77
CA GLN A 111 -19.88 22.30 -5.25
C GLN A 111 -21.20 21.57 -4.97
N SER A 112 -21.24 20.25 -5.13
CA SER A 112 -22.43 19.44 -4.78
C SER A 112 -22.67 19.30 -3.27
N ALA A 113 -21.63 19.47 -2.45
CA ALA A 113 -21.76 19.49 -0.99
C ALA A 113 -22.31 20.83 -0.46
N THR A 114 -22.12 21.92 -1.22
CA THR A 114 -22.58 23.27 -0.87
C THR A 114 -23.94 23.62 -1.50
N ALA A 115 -24.27 23.04 -2.65
CA ALA A 115 -25.60 23.10 -3.25
C ALA A 115 -26.44 21.89 -2.78
N GLY A 116 -27.34 22.09 -1.82
CA GLY A 116 -28.20 21.03 -1.27
C GLY A 116 -28.78 20.10 -2.34
N THR A 117 -28.48 18.80 -2.21
CA THR A 117 -29.13 17.62 -2.81
C THR A 117 -29.99 17.87 -4.05
N THR A 118 -29.37 18.20 -5.18
CA THR A 118 -30.02 18.14 -6.49
C THR A 118 -29.22 17.26 -7.43
N GLY A 119 -29.70 16.01 -7.59
CA GLY A 119 -29.45 15.06 -8.68
C GLY A 119 -28.03 14.98 -9.29
N THR A 120 -27.33 13.88 -8.99
CA THR A 120 -26.10 13.44 -9.69
C THR A 120 -26.25 13.24 -11.20
N ALA A 121 -27.48 13.26 -11.73
CA ALA A 121 -27.79 13.10 -13.15
C ALA A 121 -27.38 14.31 -14.02
N GLY A 122 -27.25 15.51 -13.45
CA GLY A 122 -26.82 16.71 -14.21
C GLY A 122 -25.30 16.83 -14.41
N TRP A 123 -24.52 16.03 -13.69
CA TRP A 123 -23.07 16.22 -13.57
C TRP A 123 -22.30 15.89 -14.86
N PHE A 124 -22.80 14.93 -15.65
CA PHE A 124 -22.22 14.54 -16.93
C PHE A 124 -22.81 15.29 -18.14
N ALA A 125 -23.97 15.93 -17.98
CA ALA A 125 -24.64 16.64 -19.08
C ALA A 125 -24.03 18.03 -19.34
N GLN A 126 -23.31 18.57 -18.36
CA GLN A 126 -22.79 19.95 -18.37
C GLN A 126 -21.28 20.04 -18.58
N THR A 127 -20.62 18.96 -18.99
CA THR A 127 -19.20 18.98 -19.33
C THR A 127 -18.98 18.87 -20.82
N SER A 128 -18.74 20.02 -21.45
CA SER A 128 -18.24 20.04 -22.82
C SER A 128 -16.76 19.65 -22.85
N ALA A 129 -16.32 18.93 -23.89
CA ALA A 129 -14.90 18.59 -24.08
C ALA A 129 -13.98 19.83 -24.07
N GLY A 130 -14.53 21.01 -24.39
CA GLY A 130 -13.83 22.29 -24.34
C GLY A 130 -13.43 22.72 -22.93
N GLU A 131 -14.26 22.45 -21.90
CA GLU A 131 -13.90 22.76 -20.52
C GLU A 131 -12.75 21.89 -20.03
N PHE A 132 -12.74 20.61 -20.42
CA PHE A 132 -11.65 19.70 -20.10
C PHE A 132 -10.32 20.20 -20.70
N LEU A 133 -10.34 20.60 -21.98
CA LEU A 133 -9.18 21.21 -22.63
C LEU A 133 -8.74 22.51 -21.95
N ALA A 134 -9.70 23.34 -21.51
CA ALA A 134 -9.41 24.60 -20.84
C ALA A 134 -8.79 24.39 -19.45
N VAL A 135 -9.25 23.39 -18.70
CA VAL A 135 -8.64 22.98 -17.42
C VAL A 135 -7.23 22.46 -17.64
N LEU A 136 -7.03 21.63 -18.67
CA LEU A 136 -5.71 21.08 -19.01
C LEU A 136 -4.73 22.20 -19.42
N ALA A 137 -5.18 23.14 -20.24
CA ALA A 137 -4.39 24.31 -20.65
C ALA A 137 -4.05 25.22 -19.46
N ARG A 138 -4.99 25.45 -18.53
CA ARG A 138 -4.72 26.23 -17.30
C ARG A 138 -3.75 25.51 -16.38
N ALA A 139 -3.85 24.19 -16.25
CA ALA A 139 -2.90 23.39 -15.48
C ALA A 139 -1.49 23.47 -16.07
N LEU A 140 -1.35 23.33 -17.39
CA LEU A 140 -0.07 23.51 -18.10
C LEU A 140 0.49 24.92 -17.93
N ALA A 141 -0.35 25.96 -18.04
CA ALA A 141 0.07 27.34 -17.85
C ALA A 141 0.46 27.65 -16.39
N ALA A 142 -0.19 27.01 -15.41
CA ALA A 142 0.17 27.12 -14.00
C ALA A 142 1.54 26.47 -13.73
N ILE A 143 1.77 25.27 -14.28
CA ILE A 143 3.06 24.56 -14.19
C ILE A 143 4.18 25.39 -14.82
N ALA A 144 3.93 26.06 -15.95
CA ALA A 144 4.90 26.90 -16.62
C ALA A 144 5.26 28.19 -15.84
N ARG A 145 4.41 28.60 -14.88
CA ARG A 145 4.61 29.84 -14.09
C ARG A 145 4.98 29.61 -12.64
N SER A 146 4.72 28.43 -12.08
CA SER A 146 4.93 28.20 -10.65
C SER A 146 6.36 27.76 -10.35
N ASP A 147 6.94 28.31 -9.29
CA ASP A 147 8.18 27.82 -8.70
C ASP A 147 8.10 26.32 -8.46
N PHE A 148 9.10 25.58 -8.95
CA PHE A 148 9.18 24.12 -8.94
C PHE A 148 8.91 23.48 -7.56
N ALA A 149 9.18 24.22 -6.48
CA ALA A 149 8.90 23.81 -5.10
C ALA A 149 7.40 23.69 -4.78
N LEU A 150 6.56 24.58 -5.32
CA LEU A 150 5.11 24.56 -5.11
C LEU A 150 4.44 23.38 -5.83
N ILE A 151 4.93 23.04 -7.04
CA ILE A 151 4.47 21.86 -7.78
C ILE A 151 4.80 20.58 -7.02
N LEU A 152 6.02 20.48 -6.48
CA LEU A 152 6.44 19.32 -5.68
C LEU A 152 5.61 19.19 -4.40
N PHE A 153 5.31 20.29 -3.72
CA PHE A 153 4.52 20.26 -2.50
C PHE A 153 3.06 19.88 -2.77
N ALA A 154 2.44 20.49 -3.79
CA ALA A 154 1.08 20.18 -4.19
C ALA A 154 0.95 18.74 -4.72
N GLY A 155 1.90 18.29 -5.54
CA GLY A 155 1.98 16.91 -6.03
C GLY A 155 2.15 15.91 -4.89
N GLY A 156 3.00 16.22 -3.91
CA GLY A 156 3.19 15.39 -2.71
C GLY A 156 1.93 15.27 -1.85
N MET A 157 1.19 16.37 -1.65
CA MET A 157 -0.09 16.37 -0.94
C MET A 157 -1.17 15.56 -1.66
N LEU A 158 -1.19 15.60 -2.99
CA LEU A 158 -2.13 14.77 -3.74
C LEU A 158 -1.73 13.29 -3.69
N LEU A 159 -0.43 12.97 -3.80
CA LEU A 159 0.04 11.60 -3.68
C LEU A 159 -0.27 11.01 -2.29
N SER A 160 -0.11 11.82 -1.23
CA SER A 160 -0.40 11.38 0.14
C SER A 160 -1.88 11.09 0.34
N THR A 161 -2.79 11.92 -0.20
CA THR A 161 -4.23 11.72 -0.09
C THR A 161 -4.71 10.50 -0.89
N VAL A 162 -4.18 10.28 -2.10
CA VAL A 162 -4.44 9.06 -2.88
C VAL A 162 -3.92 7.82 -2.15
N TYR A 163 -2.74 7.89 -1.55
CA TYR A 163 -2.17 6.78 -0.79
C TYR A 163 -2.98 6.44 0.46
N VAL A 164 -3.36 7.46 1.25
CA VAL A 164 -4.19 7.29 2.44
C VAL A 164 -5.56 6.72 2.09
N SER A 165 -6.19 7.19 1.01
CA SER A 165 -7.48 6.64 0.56
C SER A 165 -7.37 5.18 0.10
N ALA A 166 -6.29 4.79 -0.56
CA ALA A 166 -6.03 3.39 -0.91
C ALA A 166 -5.84 2.51 0.35
N LEU A 167 -5.11 3.01 1.34
CA LEU A 167 -4.92 2.30 2.62
C LEU A 167 -6.22 2.15 3.41
N THR A 168 -7.05 3.19 3.48
CA THR A 168 -8.34 3.12 4.17
C THR A 168 -9.30 2.16 3.46
N LEU A 169 -9.33 2.16 2.13
CA LEU A 169 -10.11 1.17 1.36
C LEU A 169 -9.64 -0.26 1.61
N GLY A 170 -8.33 -0.49 1.58
CA GLY A 170 -7.74 -1.80 1.85
C GLY A 170 -8.07 -2.30 3.27
N ALA A 171 -7.95 -1.42 4.26
CA ALA A 171 -8.33 -1.72 5.65
C ALA A 171 -9.82 -2.02 5.79
N LEU A 172 -10.69 -1.28 5.08
CA LEU A 172 -12.13 -1.50 5.07
C LEU A 172 -12.49 -2.86 4.45
N CYS A 173 -11.89 -3.19 3.29
CA CYS A 173 -12.05 -4.48 2.63
C CYS A 173 -11.61 -5.64 3.52
N TRP A 174 -10.46 -5.52 4.19
CA TRP A 174 -9.97 -6.55 5.10
C TRP A 174 -10.91 -6.75 6.29
N ARG A 175 -11.43 -5.64 6.87
CA ARG A 175 -12.37 -5.70 8.00
C ARG A 175 -13.71 -6.35 7.61
N LEU A 176 -14.23 -6.04 6.42
CA LEU A 176 -15.43 -6.67 5.88
C LEU A 176 -15.22 -8.15 5.57
N ALA A 177 -14.06 -8.53 5.03
CA ALA A 177 -13.73 -9.94 4.80
C ALA A 177 -13.64 -10.74 6.09
N ARG A 178 -13.21 -10.11 7.20
CA ARG A 178 -13.09 -10.75 8.51
C ARG A 178 -14.43 -10.92 9.24
N LEU A 179 -15.41 -10.08 8.95
CA LEU A 179 -16.78 -10.20 9.49
C LEU A 179 -17.65 -11.21 8.72
N ARG A 180 -17.21 -11.61 7.53
CA ARG A 180 -17.90 -12.58 6.66
C ARG A 180 -17.46 -14.03 6.86
N ARG A 181 -16.46 -14.28 7.72
CA ARG A 181 -15.99 -15.60 8.15
C ARG A 181 -16.33 -15.80 9.61
#